data_AF-A0A8H7MME0-F1
#
_entry.id   AF-A0A8H7MME0-F1
#
_cell.length_a   1.000
_cell.length_b   1.000
_cell.length_c   1.000
_cell.angle_alpha   90.00
_cell.angle_beta   90.00
_cell.angle_gamma   90.00
#
_symmetry.space_group_name_H-M   'P 1'
#
loop_
_entity.id
_entity.type
_entity.pdbx_description
1 polymer ?
#
loop_
_entity_poly.entity_id
_entity_poly.type
_entity_poly.pdbx_seq_one_letter_code
_entity_poly.pdbx_strand_id
1 'polypeptide(L)'
;MMCSLFIARHRGLIPLLHSTKRQLGTSAAVAAIPSRNDLQALSKTTSEGAGNPVDISYTPKLPRSRCSEQSEISTRIQSVQQQLQRRANNPAFYQAIAEILKIREQYIQNRSVFVRGQDFLPILLGLGASHEDIMTLPLTSDNLETDPTLPFRKTANSRFCFDWDTKSMRRIENQPFMLSKDEDFDRFDSGKVRNFDEIKPDISLNSTFLAVLVFKAIMINGIDVIKRGNLNYNLNKWVCIAFSVRTHTTPDILGEPALEGVHSDGADHTLVTLLGAKNMASNSAATFLHSMDEATGTPLRDASPLKIVGCNRHSSFLDTMMVVDHERKHSLTAVYAEDKAALATRDVLIFFTRKPYLETHPAASLDSLEPHARLGVEVPLFDLS
;
A
#
# COMPACT_ATOMS: atom_id res chain seq x y z
N MET A 1 55.24 -11.49 -28.68
CA MET A 1 56.01 -10.30 -29.14
C MET A 1 55.02 -9.34 -29.77
N MET A 2 54.68 -8.27 -29.03
CA MET A 2 53.71 -7.26 -29.45
C MET A 2 54.35 -6.23 -30.37
N CYS A 3 53.60 -5.84 -31.40
CA CYS A 3 53.90 -4.81 -32.37
C CYS A 3 53.16 -3.51 -32.03
N SER A 4 53.76 -2.40 -32.45
CA SER A 4 53.48 -1.03 -32.04
C SER A 4 52.37 -0.31 -32.83
N LEU A 5 51.91 0.81 -32.22
CA LEU A 5 51.44 2.08 -32.83
C LEU A 5 50.14 2.11 -33.67
N PHE A 6 49.18 2.96 -33.28
CA PHE A 6 48.96 4.30 -33.91
C PHE A 6 47.82 5.09 -33.21
N ILE A 7 48.01 6.40 -33.09
CA ILE A 7 47.01 7.40 -32.70
C ILE A 7 46.35 7.93 -33.98
N ALA A 8 45.02 8.04 -34.01
CA ALA A 8 44.30 8.89 -34.96
C ALA A 8 43.06 9.52 -34.29
N ARG A 9 42.94 10.84 -34.46
CA ARG A 9 41.77 11.67 -34.13
C ARG A 9 40.70 11.49 -35.21
N HIS A 10 39.42 11.39 -34.82
CA HIS A 10 38.33 11.83 -35.68
C HIS A 10 37.25 12.60 -34.90
N ARG A 11 36.99 13.81 -35.39
CA ARG A 11 35.76 14.59 -35.20
C ARG A 11 34.64 13.92 -35.98
N GLY A 12 33.41 13.95 -35.46
CA GLY A 12 32.24 13.59 -36.27
C GLY A 12 30.94 13.42 -35.49
N LEU A 13 30.17 14.51 -35.44
CA LEU A 13 28.71 14.58 -35.63
C LEU A 13 27.76 13.82 -34.70
N ILE A 14 27.03 14.66 -33.94
CA ILE A 14 25.73 14.44 -33.30
C ILE A 14 24.66 14.18 -34.39
N PRO A 15 23.78 13.18 -34.23
CA PRO A 15 22.43 13.21 -34.77
C PRO A 15 21.43 13.37 -33.61
N LEU A 16 20.83 14.55 -33.43
CA LEU A 16 19.50 14.91 -33.90
C LEU A 16 18.40 13.86 -33.58
N LEU A 17 17.68 14.19 -32.51
CA LEU A 17 16.30 13.88 -32.18
C LEU A 17 15.46 13.41 -33.39
N HIS A 18 15.04 12.14 -33.36
CA HIS A 18 13.85 11.72 -34.09
C HIS A 18 12.68 11.57 -33.13
N SER A 19 11.71 12.47 -33.28
CA SER A 19 10.38 12.36 -32.71
C SER A 19 9.64 11.19 -33.34
N THR A 20 9.38 10.13 -32.59
CA THR A 20 8.40 9.12 -32.96
C THR A 20 7.00 9.63 -32.61
N LYS A 21 6.32 10.20 -33.62
CA LYS A 21 4.86 10.32 -33.62
C LYS A 21 4.28 8.91 -33.56
N ARG A 22 3.77 8.47 -32.41
CA ARG A 22 2.86 7.32 -32.34
C ARG A 22 1.47 7.79 -32.79
N GLN A 23 1.01 7.18 -33.88
CA GLN A 23 -0.39 7.19 -34.30
C GLN A 23 -1.25 6.60 -33.18
N LEU A 24 -2.14 7.41 -32.61
CA LEU A 24 -3.26 6.95 -31.82
C LEU A 24 -4.34 6.45 -32.78
N GLY A 25 -4.46 5.12 -32.86
CA GLY A 25 -5.58 4.43 -33.50
C GLY A 25 -6.32 3.59 -32.46
N THR A 26 -7.63 3.63 -32.56
CA THR A 26 -8.66 2.82 -31.88
C THR A 26 -8.90 3.07 -30.39
N SER A 27 -9.89 3.93 -30.17
CA SER A 27 -10.73 4.11 -28.99
C SER A 27 -11.29 2.77 -28.48
N ALA A 28 -10.80 2.31 -27.34
CA ALA A 28 -11.62 1.56 -26.39
C ALA A 28 -12.21 2.58 -25.41
N ALA A 29 -13.53 2.62 -25.28
CA ALA A 29 -14.21 3.46 -24.30
C ALA A 29 -13.81 2.99 -22.88
N VAL A 30 -12.79 3.62 -22.31
CA VAL A 30 -12.52 3.54 -20.88
C VAL A 30 -13.60 4.39 -20.22
N ALA A 31 -14.51 3.74 -19.49
CA ALA A 31 -15.48 4.44 -18.67
C ALA A 31 -14.72 5.41 -17.75
N ALA A 32 -15.10 6.69 -17.78
CA ALA A 32 -14.52 7.71 -16.92
C ALA A 32 -14.64 7.25 -15.46
N ILE A 33 -13.54 7.28 -14.72
CA ILE A 33 -13.54 7.07 -13.27
C ILE A 33 -14.42 8.19 -12.69
N PRO A 34 -15.55 7.89 -12.04
CA PRO A 34 -16.43 8.93 -11.53
C PRO A 34 -15.67 9.74 -10.48
N SER A 35 -15.71 11.07 -10.62
CA SER A 35 -15.24 11.94 -9.56
C SER A 35 -16.10 11.71 -8.31
N ARG A 36 -15.57 12.03 -7.13
CA ARG A 36 -16.36 11.96 -5.89
C ARG A 36 -17.65 12.83 -5.98
N ASN A 37 -17.65 13.87 -6.82
CA ASN A 37 -18.83 14.69 -7.11
C ASN A 37 -19.87 13.92 -7.94
N ASP A 38 -19.44 13.07 -8.89
CA ASP A 38 -20.34 12.21 -9.67
C ASP A 38 -20.99 11.13 -8.77
N LEU A 39 -20.24 10.63 -7.77
CA LEU A 39 -20.75 9.69 -6.77
C LEU A 39 -21.74 10.33 -5.79
N GLN A 40 -21.54 11.61 -5.45
CA GLN A 40 -22.50 12.37 -4.63
C GLN A 40 -23.74 12.80 -5.43
N ALA A 41 -23.64 12.98 -6.75
CA ALA A 41 -24.77 13.33 -7.61
C ALA A 41 -25.75 12.16 -7.81
N LEU A 42 -25.26 10.93 -7.93
CA LEU A 42 -26.08 9.72 -7.98
C LEU A 42 -26.88 9.45 -6.68
N SER A 43 -26.42 9.99 -5.55
CA SER A 43 -27.15 9.98 -4.28
C SER A 43 -28.25 11.05 -4.21
N LYS A 44 -28.25 12.05 -5.11
CA LYS A 44 -29.17 13.20 -5.07
C LYS A 44 -30.31 13.13 -6.10
N THR A 45 -30.28 12.19 -7.05
CA THR A 45 -31.33 12.04 -8.08
C THR A 45 -32.60 11.32 -7.62
N THR A 46 -32.81 11.15 -6.31
CA THR A 46 -34.09 10.70 -5.73
C THR A 46 -34.68 11.77 -4.82
N SER A 47 -34.92 12.98 -5.33
CA SER A 47 -35.79 13.95 -4.66
C SER A 47 -36.22 15.09 -5.58
N GLU A 48 -37.04 14.79 -6.58
CA GLU A 48 -37.95 15.79 -7.16
C GLU A 48 -39.37 15.22 -7.09
N GLY A 49 -40.04 15.53 -5.98
CA GLY A 49 -41.41 15.15 -5.70
C GLY A 49 -41.85 15.79 -4.40
N ALA A 50 -42.65 16.85 -4.50
CA ALA A 50 -43.17 17.60 -3.38
C ALA A 50 -43.93 16.70 -2.39
N GLY A 51 -43.50 16.67 -1.12
CA GLY A 51 -44.24 15.98 -0.07
C GLY A 51 -43.53 15.98 1.28
N ASN A 52 -44.06 16.79 2.20
CA ASN A 52 -43.92 16.82 3.68
C ASN A 52 -42.53 16.75 4.35
N PRO A 53 -42.31 17.52 5.45
CA PRO A 53 -41.06 17.47 6.20
C PRO A 53 -40.89 16.09 6.85
N VAL A 54 -39.79 15.41 6.49
CA VAL A 54 -39.37 14.17 7.14
C VAL A 54 -38.74 14.52 8.48
N ASP A 55 -39.37 14.07 9.55
CA ASP A 55 -38.81 14.05 10.89
C ASP A 55 -37.60 13.09 10.92
N ILE A 56 -36.39 13.64 10.98
CA ILE A 56 -35.14 12.87 11.10
C ILE A 56 -34.90 12.63 12.60
N SER A 57 -35.78 11.85 13.23
CA SER A 57 -35.47 11.26 14.52
C SER A 57 -34.51 10.09 14.30
N TYR A 58 -33.23 10.33 14.59
CA TYR A 58 -32.20 9.29 14.61
C TYR A 58 -32.51 8.32 15.74
N THR A 59 -33.21 7.23 15.41
CA THR A 59 -33.36 6.08 16.29
C THR A 59 -32.07 5.25 16.19
N PRO A 60 -31.32 5.06 17.28
CA PRO A 60 -30.17 4.16 17.28
C PRO A 60 -30.64 2.77 16.84
N LYS A 61 -30.09 2.24 15.76
CA LYS A 61 -30.33 0.85 15.37
C LYS A 61 -29.90 -0.03 16.55
N LEU A 62 -30.84 -0.84 17.04
CA LEU A 62 -30.57 -1.84 18.08
C LEU A 62 -29.33 -2.67 17.70
N PRO A 63 -28.46 -3.03 18.66
CA PRO A 63 -27.29 -3.83 18.39
C PRO A 63 -27.71 -5.15 17.70
N ARG A 64 -27.16 -5.41 16.51
CA ARG A 64 -27.35 -6.67 15.80
C ARG A 64 -26.87 -7.83 16.68
N SER A 65 -27.57 -8.96 16.62
CA SER A 65 -27.15 -10.14 17.38
C SER A 65 -25.81 -10.67 16.82
N ARG A 66 -24.87 -11.03 17.69
CA ARG A 66 -23.55 -11.56 17.30
C ARG A 66 -23.61 -12.77 16.35
N CYS A 67 -24.70 -13.53 16.39
CA CYS A 67 -24.92 -14.68 15.49
C CYS A 67 -25.15 -14.25 14.03
N SER A 68 -25.83 -13.12 13.81
CA SER A 68 -26.07 -12.60 12.45
C SER A 68 -24.79 -12.10 11.78
N GLU A 69 -23.92 -11.42 12.53
CA GLU A 69 -22.66 -10.87 12.03
C GLU A 69 -21.66 -11.96 11.63
N GLN A 70 -21.51 -13.03 12.42
CA GLN A 70 -20.60 -14.13 12.10
C GLN A 70 -21.04 -14.90 10.84
N SER A 71 -22.35 -15.02 10.61
CA SER A 71 -22.92 -15.64 9.40
C SER A 71 -22.66 -14.79 8.15
N GLU A 72 -22.85 -13.47 8.25
CA GLU A 72 -22.54 -12.51 7.18
C GLU A 72 -21.05 -12.57 6.79
N ILE A 73 -20.15 -12.55 7.78
CA ILE A 73 -18.69 -12.66 7.57
C ILE A 73 -18.34 -13.98 6.90
N SER A 74 -18.89 -15.10 7.37
CA SER A 74 -18.61 -16.43 6.79
C SER A 74 -19.07 -16.51 5.33
N THR A 75 -20.26 -15.98 5.04
CA THR A 75 -20.80 -15.89 3.68
C THR A 75 -19.91 -15.03 2.78
N ARG A 76 -19.42 -13.91 3.30
CA ARG A 76 -18.51 -13.02 2.55
C ARG A 76 -17.16 -13.69 2.28
N ILE A 77 -16.58 -14.39 3.25
CA ILE A 77 -15.34 -15.17 3.06
C ILE A 77 -15.51 -16.19 1.94
N GLN A 78 -16.61 -16.97 1.97
CA GLN A 78 -16.89 -17.96 0.92
C GLN A 78 -17.06 -17.31 -0.45
N SER A 79 -17.79 -16.19 -0.54
CA SER A 79 -17.96 -15.44 -1.79
C SER A 79 -16.62 -14.96 -2.36
N VAL A 80 -15.77 -14.38 -1.52
CA VAL A 80 -14.42 -13.94 -1.89
C VAL A 80 -13.58 -15.12 -2.37
N GLN A 81 -13.59 -16.25 -1.67
CA GLN A 81 -12.85 -17.46 -2.08
C GLN A 81 -13.33 -18.01 -3.43
N GLN A 82 -14.64 -18.05 -3.67
CA GLN A 82 -15.18 -18.47 -4.96
C GLN A 82 -14.79 -17.50 -6.08
N GLN A 83 -14.85 -16.19 -5.82
CA GLN A 83 -14.39 -15.17 -6.77
C GLN A 83 -12.91 -15.36 -7.10
N LEU A 84 -12.07 -15.68 -6.11
CA LEU A 84 -10.65 -15.94 -6.27
C LEU A 84 -10.39 -17.15 -7.18
N GLN A 85 -11.09 -18.25 -6.96
CA GLN A 85 -10.95 -19.48 -7.74
C GLN A 85 -11.32 -19.28 -9.23
N ARG A 86 -12.31 -18.44 -9.52
CA ARG A 86 -12.76 -18.18 -10.90
C ARG A 86 -11.77 -17.35 -11.73
N ARG A 87 -10.79 -16.69 -11.10
CA ARG A 87 -9.85 -15.78 -11.78
C ARG A 87 -8.94 -16.48 -12.78
N ALA A 88 -8.51 -17.72 -12.49
CA ALA A 88 -7.58 -18.46 -13.35
C ALA A 88 -8.11 -18.74 -14.78
N ASN A 89 -9.43 -18.69 -14.96
CA ASN A 89 -10.08 -18.89 -16.26
C ASN A 89 -10.42 -17.57 -16.98
N ASN A 90 -10.04 -16.42 -16.42
CA ASN A 90 -10.33 -15.10 -16.99
C ASN A 90 -9.12 -14.58 -17.78
N PRO A 91 -9.23 -14.27 -19.09
CA PRO A 91 -8.13 -13.68 -19.86
C PRO A 91 -7.56 -12.39 -19.26
N ALA A 92 -8.38 -11.59 -18.59
CA ALA A 92 -7.94 -10.36 -17.91
C ALA A 92 -6.94 -10.64 -16.78
N PHE A 93 -6.98 -11.84 -16.17
CA PHE A 93 -6.01 -12.26 -15.18
C PHE A 93 -4.61 -12.35 -15.78
N TYR A 94 -4.44 -13.05 -16.91
CA TYR A 94 -3.15 -13.20 -17.56
C TYR A 94 -2.61 -11.88 -18.11
N GLN A 95 -3.49 -10.98 -18.57
CA GLN A 95 -3.12 -9.62 -18.93
C GLN A 95 -2.58 -8.84 -17.73
N ALA A 96 -3.26 -8.92 -16.57
CA ALA A 96 -2.77 -8.32 -15.34
C ALA A 96 -1.41 -8.90 -14.94
N ILE A 97 -1.22 -10.22 -14.97
CA ILE A 97 0.09 -10.85 -14.69
C ILE A 97 1.18 -10.30 -15.62
N ALA A 98 0.92 -10.19 -16.92
CA ALA A 98 1.88 -9.65 -17.87
C ALA A 98 2.27 -8.20 -17.56
N GLU A 99 1.31 -7.34 -17.20
CA GLU A 99 1.60 -5.96 -16.78
C GLU A 99 2.37 -5.92 -15.46
N ILE A 100 2.04 -6.77 -14.49
CA ILE A 100 2.78 -6.87 -13.22
C ILE A 100 4.23 -7.27 -13.48
N LEU A 101 4.50 -8.21 -14.39
CA LEU A 101 5.86 -8.62 -14.72
C LEU A 101 6.69 -7.48 -15.32
N LYS A 102 6.09 -6.59 -16.12
CA LYS A 102 6.75 -5.37 -16.63
C LYS A 102 7.08 -4.39 -15.51
N ILE A 103 6.14 -4.19 -14.58
CA ILE A 103 6.35 -3.32 -13.40
C ILE A 103 7.42 -3.93 -12.48
N ARG A 104 7.42 -5.25 -12.31
CA ARG A 104 8.39 -6.00 -11.51
C ARG A 104 9.81 -5.85 -12.04
N GLU A 105 9.99 -5.86 -13.36
CA GLU A 105 11.31 -5.59 -13.97
C GLU A 105 11.86 -4.23 -13.54
N GLN A 106 11.04 -3.17 -13.59
CA GLN A 106 11.43 -1.83 -13.13
C GLN A 106 11.76 -1.82 -11.62
N TYR A 107 10.94 -2.51 -10.83
CA TYR A 107 11.16 -2.62 -9.38
C TYR A 107 12.47 -3.31 -9.03
N ILE A 108 12.81 -4.41 -9.71
CA ILE A 108 14.08 -5.13 -9.53
C ILE A 108 15.26 -4.22 -9.88
N GLN A 109 15.18 -3.51 -11.01
CA GLN A 109 16.27 -2.66 -11.50
C GLN A 109 16.50 -1.43 -10.60
N ASN A 110 15.42 -0.73 -10.25
CA ASN A 110 15.52 0.57 -9.58
C ASN A 110 15.50 0.44 -8.05
N ARG A 111 15.12 -0.74 -7.53
CA ARG A 111 14.81 -1.01 -6.11
C ARG A 111 13.64 -0.17 -5.57
N SER A 112 12.87 0.42 -6.48
CA SER A 112 11.60 1.09 -6.21
C SER A 112 10.77 1.20 -7.49
N VAL A 113 9.46 1.37 -7.34
CA VAL A 113 8.56 1.66 -8.47
C VAL A 113 7.36 2.48 -7.98
N PHE A 114 6.85 3.35 -8.84
CA PHE A 114 5.62 4.10 -8.62
C PHE A 114 4.62 3.76 -9.73
N VAL A 115 3.46 3.24 -9.36
CA VAL A 115 2.37 2.89 -10.26
C VAL A 115 1.23 3.88 -10.02
N ARG A 116 0.82 4.59 -11.06
CA ARG A 116 -0.31 5.52 -10.96
C ARG A 116 -1.61 4.74 -10.81
N GLY A 117 -2.56 5.30 -10.06
CA GLY A 117 -3.83 4.63 -9.80
C GLY A 117 -4.62 4.23 -11.05
N GLN A 118 -4.61 5.07 -12.09
CA GLN A 118 -5.22 4.76 -13.38
C GLN A 118 -4.61 3.53 -14.09
N ASP A 119 -3.32 3.29 -13.87
CA ASP A 119 -2.58 2.18 -14.47
C ASP A 119 -2.68 0.93 -13.57
N PHE A 120 -2.85 1.13 -12.25
CA PHE A 120 -2.98 0.05 -11.28
C PHE A 120 -4.39 -0.56 -11.22
N LEU A 121 -5.43 0.26 -11.39
CA LEU A 121 -6.83 -0.16 -11.37
C LEU A 121 -7.14 -1.37 -12.30
N PRO A 122 -6.79 -1.36 -13.60
CA PRO A 122 -7.04 -2.50 -14.48
C PRO A 122 -6.27 -3.76 -14.04
N ILE A 123 -5.09 -3.62 -13.44
CA ILE A 123 -4.33 -4.73 -12.86
C ILE A 123 -5.12 -5.34 -11.70
N LEU A 124 -5.63 -4.52 -10.77
CA LEU A 124 -6.41 -5.02 -9.64
C LEU A 124 -7.70 -5.71 -10.09
N LEU A 125 -8.39 -5.16 -11.09
CA LEU A 125 -9.57 -5.79 -11.70
C LEU A 125 -9.24 -7.14 -12.36
N GLY A 126 -8.13 -7.22 -13.10
CA GLY A 126 -7.68 -8.48 -13.71
C GLY A 126 -7.21 -9.50 -12.67
N LEU A 127 -6.57 -9.03 -11.60
CA LEU A 127 -6.31 -9.83 -10.40
C LEU A 127 -7.60 -10.16 -9.66
N GLY A 128 -8.76 -9.61 -10.03
CA GLY A 128 -10.10 -10.01 -9.63
C GLY A 128 -10.74 -9.19 -8.52
N ALA A 129 -10.29 -7.96 -8.29
CA ALA A 129 -11.05 -6.96 -7.54
C ALA A 129 -12.45 -6.76 -8.17
N SER A 130 -13.47 -6.54 -7.34
CA SER A 130 -14.81 -6.18 -7.81
C SER A 130 -14.93 -4.66 -7.92
N HIS A 131 -15.77 -4.19 -8.85
CA HIS A 131 -16.06 -2.76 -8.97
C HIS A 131 -16.64 -2.18 -7.68
N GLU A 132 -17.53 -2.91 -7.02
CA GLU A 132 -18.10 -2.51 -5.72
C GLU A 132 -17.00 -2.28 -4.68
N ASP A 133 -16.07 -3.22 -4.55
CA ASP A 133 -14.99 -3.12 -3.57
C ASP A 133 -13.99 -2.00 -3.89
N ILE A 134 -13.78 -1.68 -5.16
CA ILE A 134 -13.00 -0.51 -5.58
C ILE A 134 -13.65 0.77 -5.06
N MET A 135 -14.99 0.86 -5.15
CA MET A 135 -15.74 2.05 -4.72
C MET A 135 -15.84 2.18 -3.20
N THR A 136 -15.91 1.07 -2.47
CA THR A 136 -16.09 1.07 -1.02
C THR A 136 -14.78 1.17 -0.25
N LEU A 137 -13.64 0.72 -0.81
CA LEU A 137 -12.36 0.72 -0.10
C LEU A 137 -11.95 2.11 0.45
N PRO A 138 -12.10 3.24 -0.29
CA PRO A 138 -11.81 4.57 0.25
C PRO A 138 -12.63 4.97 1.48
N LEU A 139 -13.83 4.40 1.65
CA LEU A 139 -14.75 4.76 2.72
C LEU A 139 -14.39 4.08 4.05
N THR A 140 -13.57 3.02 3.99
CA THR A 140 -13.20 2.24 5.19
C THR A 140 -12.37 3.04 6.20
N SER A 141 -11.66 4.08 5.75
CA SER A 141 -10.85 4.95 6.63
C SER A 141 -11.68 5.78 7.61
N ASP A 142 -12.99 5.92 7.40
CA ASP A 142 -13.89 6.60 8.33
C ASP A 142 -14.16 5.79 9.60
N ASN A 143 -13.92 4.48 9.56
CA ASN A 143 -14.11 3.55 10.68
C ASN A 143 -12.83 3.29 11.49
N LEU A 144 -11.75 4.03 11.21
CA LEU A 144 -10.48 3.89 11.93
C LEU A 144 -10.53 4.57 13.30
N GLU A 145 -9.99 3.86 14.29
CA GLU A 145 -9.82 4.33 15.66
C GLU A 145 -8.47 5.04 15.83
N THR A 146 -8.29 5.70 16.98
CA THR A 146 -7.09 6.48 17.29
C THR A 146 -5.84 5.60 17.34
N ASP A 147 -4.75 6.09 16.76
CA ASP A 147 -3.45 5.44 16.87
C ASP A 147 -2.94 5.51 18.32
N PRO A 148 -2.43 4.40 18.90
CA PRO A 148 -1.99 4.36 20.28
C PRO A 148 -0.74 5.22 20.57
N THR A 149 -0.06 5.71 19.53
CA THR A 149 1.23 6.41 19.65
C THR A 149 1.24 7.81 19.07
N LEU A 150 0.48 8.07 18.01
CA LEU A 150 0.56 9.33 17.28
C LEU A 150 -0.80 10.05 17.26
N PRO A 151 -0.91 11.25 17.86
CA PRO A 151 -2.20 11.93 18.00
C PRO A 151 -2.80 12.38 16.67
N PHE A 152 -1.98 12.55 15.63
CA PHE A 152 -2.38 12.91 14.28
C PHE A 152 -2.68 11.69 13.38
N ARG A 153 -2.78 10.49 13.94
CA ARG A 153 -3.10 9.26 13.20
C ARG A 153 -4.31 8.53 13.76
N LYS A 154 -5.01 7.89 12.84
CA LYS A 154 -5.95 6.81 13.11
C LYS A 154 -5.47 5.59 12.36
N THR A 155 -5.40 4.44 13.02
CA THR A 155 -4.67 3.29 12.50
C THR A 155 -5.34 1.98 12.92
N ALA A 156 -5.41 1.03 11.99
CA ALA A 156 -5.67 -0.37 12.29
C ALA A 156 -4.64 -1.25 11.54
N ASN A 157 -4.30 -2.41 12.08
CA ASN A 157 -3.37 -3.34 11.44
C ASN A 157 -3.87 -4.80 11.38
N SER A 158 -3.27 -5.58 10.49
CA SER A 158 -3.42 -7.03 10.44
C SER A 158 -2.21 -7.63 9.75
N ARG A 159 -1.98 -8.92 9.96
CA ARG A 159 -0.86 -9.63 9.35
C ARG A 159 -1.34 -10.69 8.37
N PHE A 160 -0.53 -10.89 7.34
CA PHE A 160 -0.72 -11.91 6.33
C PHE A 160 0.58 -12.67 6.13
N CYS A 161 0.51 -13.99 6.01
CA CYS A 161 1.63 -14.83 5.64
C CYS A 161 1.53 -15.14 4.14
N PHE A 162 2.58 -14.86 3.37
CA PHE A 162 2.76 -15.41 2.03
C PHE A 162 3.60 -16.67 2.17
N ASP A 163 2.96 -17.82 2.03
CA ASP A 163 3.55 -19.13 2.17
C ASP A 163 3.73 -19.74 0.77
N TRP A 164 4.97 -19.77 0.29
CA TRP A 164 5.28 -20.28 -1.04
C TRP A 164 5.43 -21.80 -1.06
N ASP A 165 5.53 -22.45 0.09
CA ASP A 165 5.51 -23.91 0.18
C ASP A 165 4.09 -24.43 -0.11
N THR A 166 3.08 -23.74 0.42
CA THR A 166 1.65 -24.05 0.13
C THR A 166 1.07 -23.25 -1.02
N LYS A 167 1.85 -22.31 -1.59
CA LYS A 167 1.41 -21.37 -2.64
C LYS A 167 0.14 -20.65 -2.25
N SER A 168 0.09 -20.13 -1.02
CA SER A 168 -1.06 -19.38 -0.53
C SER A 168 -0.66 -18.17 0.31
N MET A 169 -1.51 -17.16 0.26
CA MET A 169 -1.51 -16.05 1.20
C MET A 169 -2.63 -16.29 2.19
N ARG A 170 -2.36 -16.15 3.49
CA ARG A 170 -3.39 -16.26 4.53
C ARG A 170 -3.31 -15.13 5.54
N ARG A 171 -4.46 -14.70 6.05
CA ARG A 171 -4.51 -13.84 7.25
C ARG A 171 -4.07 -14.65 8.46
N ILE A 172 -3.13 -14.11 9.24
CA ILE A 172 -2.67 -14.70 10.49
C ILE A 172 -3.22 -13.92 11.68
N GLU A 173 -3.12 -14.49 12.88
CA GLU A 173 -3.71 -13.92 14.09
C GLU A 173 -3.24 -12.48 14.37
N ASN A 174 -4.09 -11.72 15.07
CA ASN A 174 -3.74 -10.37 15.49
C ASN A 174 -2.60 -10.41 16.51
N GLN A 175 -1.59 -9.56 16.33
CA GLN A 175 -0.35 -9.60 17.11
C GLN A 175 0.13 -8.18 17.42
N PRO A 176 0.68 -7.95 18.62
CA PRO A 176 1.32 -6.68 18.95
C PRO A 176 2.44 -6.34 17.97
N PHE A 177 2.70 -5.06 17.75
CA PHE A 177 3.71 -4.56 16.82
C PHE A 177 4.85 -3.86 17.55
N MET A 178 6.08 -4.15 17.15
CA MET A 178 7.30 -3.53 17.67
C MET A 178 8.24 -3.24 16.49
N LEU A 179 8.88 -2.08 16.52
CA LEU A 179 10.05 -1.76 15.70
C LEU A 179 11.12 -1.20 16.63
N SER A 180 12.38 -1.47 16.33
CA SER A 180 13.54 -1.11 17.14
C SER A 180 14.55 -0.28 16.36
N LYS A 181 15.51 0.33 17.07
CA LYS A 181 16.61 1.10 16.44
C LYS A 181 17.46 0.23 15.52
N ASP A 182 17.62 -1.04 15.84
CA ASP A 182 18.37 -2.02 15.03
C ASP A 182 17.71 -2.25 13.66
N GLU A 183 16.44 -1.87 13.51
CA GLU A 183 15.69 -1.96 12.27
C GLU A 183 15.66 -0.65 11.49
N ASP A 184 16.46 0.33 11.90
CA ASP A 184 16.56 1.69 11.34
C ASP A 184 15.36 2.59 11.66
N PHE A 185 14.65 2.28 12.75
CA PHE A 185 13.51 3.03 13.25
C PHE A 185 13.91 3.88 14.47
N ASP A 186 14.28 5.15 14.24
CA ASP A 186 14.67 6.09 15.30
C ASP A 186 13.54 7.06 15.68
N ARG A 187 12.65 6.59 16.56
CA ARG A 187 11.53 7.37 17.09
C ARG A 187 11.39 7.17 18.61
N PHE A 188 10.69 8.07 19.29
CA PHE A 188 10.50 8.05 20.76
C PHE A 188 9.84 6.76 21.31
N ASP A 189 9.19 5.98 20.44
CA ASP A 189 8.54 4.70 20.76
C ASP A 189 9.29 3.48 20.20
N SER A 190 10.52 3.65 19.72
CA SER A 190 11.38 2.52 19.35
C SER A 190 11.55 1.54 20.50
N GLY A 191 11.44 0.25 20.19
CA GLY A 191 11.51 -0.89 21.12
C GLY A 191 10.25 -1.10 21.95
N LYS A 192 9.21 -0.26 21.80
CA LYS A 192 7.95 -0.41 22.55
C LYS A 192 6.97 -1.32 21.81
N VAL A 193 6.30 -2.18 22.59
CA VAL A 193 5.16 -2.97 22.11
C VAL A 193 3.95 -2.06 21.94
N ARG A 194 3.32 -2.14 20.77
CA ARG A 194 2.13 -1.37 20.41
C ARG A 194 0.99 -2.30 20.04
N ASN A 195 -0.18 -2.05 20.60
CA ASN A 195 -1.40 -2.77 20.26
C ASN A 195 -2.26 -1.85 19.41
N PHE A 196 -2.38 -2.18 18.13
CA PHE A 196 -3.29 -1.50 17.21
C PHE A 196 -4.61 -2.26 17.17
N ASP A 197 -5.68 -1.53 16.84
CA ASP A 197 -6.93 -2.19 16.48
C ASP A 197 -6.76 -3.01 15.22
N GLU A 198 -7.54 -4.08 15.13
CA GLU A 198 -7.44 -5.00 14.01
C GLU A 198 -8.15 -4.44 12.76
N ILE A 199 -7.58 -4.64 11.58
CA ILE A 199 -8.26 -4.35 10.31
C ILE A 199 -9.60 -5.12 10.27
N LYS A 200 -10.68 -4.36 10.14
CA LYS A 200 -12.07 -4.84 10.15
C LYS A 200 -12.41 -5.61 8.84
N PRO A 201 -13.51 -6.39 8.83
CA PRO A 201 -13.93 -7.14 7.65
C PRO A 201 -14.18 -6.31 6.39
N ASP A 202 -14.59 -5.05 6.54
CA ASP A 202 -14.81 -4.11 5.43
C ASP A 202 -13.56 -3.83 4.59
N ILE A 203 -12.36 -3.95 5.18
CA ILE A 203 -11.07 -3.89 4.47
C ILE A 203 -10.56 -5.30 4.18
N SER A 204 -10.50 -6.17 5.18
CA SER A 204 -9.83 -7.47 5.05
C SER A 204 -10.56 -8.45 4.12
N LEU A 205 -11.86 -8.26 3.89
CA LEU A 205 -12.66 -9.01 2.90
C LEU A 205 -12.97 -8.20 1.63
N ASN A 206 -12.36 -7.02 1.49
CA ASN A 206 -12.45 -6.22 0.28
C ASN A 206 -11.56 -6.84 -0.80
N SER A 207 -12.14 -7.20 -1.95
CA SER A 207 -11.41 -7.89 -3.01
C SER A 207 -10.34 -7.01 -3.68
N THR A 208 -10.46 -5.68 -3.61
CA THR A 208 -9.40 -4.73 -4.04
C THR A 208 -8.21 -4.80 -3.10
N PHE A 209 -8.43 -4.78 -1.78
CA PHE A 209 -7.37 -4.96 -0.78
C PHE A 209 -6.63 -6.30 -0.97
N LEU A 210 -7.37 -7.39 -1.17
CA LEU A 210 -6.78 -8.71 -1.44
C LEU A 210 -6.00 -8.74 -2.76
N ALA A 211 -6.49 -8.05 -3.81
CA ALA A 211 -5.77 -7.92 -5.07
C ALA A 211 -4.46 -7.14 -4.91
N VAL A 212 -4.40 -6.11 -4.06
CA VAL A 212 -3.16 -5.39 -3.73
C VAL A 212 -2.15 -6.31 -3.04
N LEU A 213 -2.60 -7.17 -2.12
CA LEU A 213 -1.72 -8.16 -1.49
C LEU A 213 -1.20 -9.20 -2.48
N VAL A 214 -2.04 -9.71 -3.39
CA VAL A 214 -1.61 -10.63 -4.46
C VAL A 214 -0.61 -9.96 -5.40
N PHE A 215 -0.88 -8.71 -5.81
CA PHE A 215 0.08 -7.90 -6.57
C PHE A 215 1.43 -7.84 -5.84
N LYS A 216 1.43 -7.49 -4.56
CA LYS A 216 2.65 -7.40 -3.75
C LYS A 216 3.38 -8.74 -3.66
N ALA A 217 2.66 -9.84 -3.45
CA ALA A 217 3.24 -11.18 -3.39
C ALA A 217 3.96 -11.53 -4.71
N ILE A 218 3.33 -11.27 -5.85
CA ILE A 218 3.94 -11.46 -7.17
C ILE A 218 5.19 -10.59 -7.34
N MET A 219 5.09 -9.31 -6.95
CA MET A 219 6.19 -8.35 -7.08
C MET A 219 7.44 -8.83 -6.35
N ILE A 220 7.32 -9.36 -5.12
CA ILE A 220 8.48 -9.75 -4.29
C ILE A 220 8.94 -11.20 -4.50
N ASN A 221 8.14 -12.03 -5.18
CA ASN A 221 8.48 -13.45 -5.33
C ASN A 221 9.85 -13.61 -5.99
N GLY A 222 10.73 -14.42 -5.39
CA GLY A 222 12.07 -14.71 -5.91
C GLY A 222 13.02 -13.51 -6.06
N ILE A 223 12.72 -12.36 -5.46
CA ILE A 223 13.64 -11.21 -5.48
C ILE A 223 14.72 -11.41 -4.41
N ASP A 224 15.98 -11.25 -4.81
CA ASP A 224 17.10 -11.16 -3.89
C ASP A 224 17.26 -9.71 -3.39
N VAL A 225 17.42 -9.60 -2.08
CA VAL A 225 17.58 -8.34 -1.34
C VAL A 225 18.76 -8.47 -0.39
N ILE A 226 19.37 -7.34 -0.06
CA ILE A 226 20.30 -7.29 1.08
C ILE A 226 19.56 -7.81 2.32
N LYS A 227 20.13 -8.83 2.95
CA LYS A 227 19.52 -9.51 4.09
C LYS A 227 19.65 -8.68 5.36
N ARG A 228 18.53 -8.39 6.02
CA ARG A 228 18.50 -7.82 7.37
C ARG A 228 18.98 -8.85 8.39
N GLY A 229 19.65 -8.37 9.44
CA GLY A 229 19.96 -9.19 10.60
C GLY A 229 18.69 -9.72 11.27
N ASN A 230 18.81 -10.83 12.00
CA ASN A 230 17.73 -11.40 12.83
C ASN A 230 16.47 -11.88 12.09
N LEU A 231 16.48 -11.94 10.75
CA LEU A 231 15.41 -12.52 9.95
C LEU A 231 15.81 -13.87 9.35
N ASN A 232 14.85 -14.77 9.21
CA ASN A 232 15.03 -16.13 8.71
C ASN A 232 14.82 -16.21 7.19
N TYR A 233 15.85 -15.88 6.41
CA TYR A 233 15.82 -15.98 4.95
C TYR A 233 15.81 -17.42 4.41
N ASN A 234 15.99 -18.43 5.27
CA ASN A 234 15.90 -19.83 4.86
C ASN A 234 14.45 -20.31 4.74
N LEU A 235 13.50 -19.59 5.32
CA LEU A 235 12.08 -19.89 5.17
C LEU A 235 11.54 -19.36 3.85
N ASN A 236 10.76 -20.19 3.17
CA ASN A 236 10.04 -19.83 1.96
C ASN A 236 8.72 -19.08 2.27
N LYS A 237 8.77 -18.21 3.26
CA LYS A 237 7.61 -17.47 3.79
C LYS A 237 7.94 -16.00 3.94
N TRP A 238 6.90 -15.17 3.87
CA TRP A 238 6.97 -13.74 4.14
C TRP A 238 5.85 -13.33 5.07
N VAL A 239 6.15 -12.47 6.03
CA VAL A 239 5.15 -11.82 6.88
C VAL A 239 4.90 -10.43 6.32
N CYS A 240 3.66 -10.18 5.92
CA CYS A 240 3.17 -8.88 5.46
C CYS A 240 2.26 -8.27 6.53
N ILE A 241 2.73 -7.21 7.16
CA ILE A 241 1.96 -6.41 8.12
C ILE A 241 1.29 -5.29 7.31
N ALA A 242 -0.03 -5.36 7.22
CA ALA A 242 -0.85 -4.34 6.57
C ALA A 242 -1.36 -3.35 7.61
N PHE A 243 -1.22 -2.06 7.34
CA PHE A 243 -1.78 -0.96 8.10
C PHE A 243 -2.77 -0.20 7.23
N SER A 244 -3.93 0.14 7.78
CA SER A 244 -4.82 1.17 7.24
C SER A 244 -4.64 2.41 8.09
N VAL A 245 -4.16 3.49 7.49
CA VAL A 245 -3.72 4.70 8.20
C VAL A 245 -4.41 5.91 7.62
N ARG A 246 -5.06 6.69 8.50
CA ARG A 246 -5.45 8.07 8.23
C ARG A 246 -4.52 9.00 8.98
N THR A 247 -3.73 9.79 8.26
CA THR A 247 -3.03 10.95 8.82
C THR A 247 -3.90 12.17 8.68
N HIS A 248 -3.98 13.01 9.70
CA HIS A 248 -4.83 14.18 9.69
C HIS A 248 -4.16 15.44 10.24
N THR A 249 -4.62 16.59 9.73
CA THR A 249 -4.19 17.93 10.15
C THR A 249 -5.43 18.75 10.49
N THR A 250 -5.38 19.41 11.64
CA THR A 250 -6.38 20.37 12.13
C THR A 250 -5.68 21.72 12.35
N PRO A 251 -6.41 22.79 12.75
CA PRO A 251 -5.76 24.05 13.15
C PRO A 251 -4.72 23.86 14.29
N ASP A 252 -4.93 22.88 15.15
CA ASP A 252 -4.13 22.66 16.37
C ASP A 252 -3.05 21.58 16.22
N ILE A 253 -3.15 20.71 15.21
CA ILE A 253 -2.29 19.53 15.05
C ILE A 253 -1.86 19.40 13.60
N LEU A 254 -0.54 19.29 13.38
CA LEU A 254 0.04 18.96 12.07
C LEU A 254 0.19 17.44 11.92
N GLY A 255 -0.32 16.90 10.82
CA GLY A 255 -0.15 15.50 10.46
C GLY A 255 1.21 15.23 9.81
N GLU A 256 2.06 14.46 10.49
CA GLU A 256 3.42 14.14 10.03
C GLU A 256 3.56 12.63 9.74
N PRO A 257 3.41 12.19 8.47
CA PRO A 257 3.49 10.77 8.10
C PRO A 257 4.85 10.09 8.39
N ALA A 258 5.92 10.86 8.52
CA ALA A 258 7.25 10.39 8.89
C ALA A 258 7.87 11.36 9.89
N LEU A 259 7.43 11.29 11.14
CA LEU A 259 7.86 12.20 12.21
C LEU A 259 9.36 12.06 12.50
N GLU A 260 9.88 10.86 12.30
CA GLU A 260 11.29 10.47 12.43
C GLU A 260 12.21 11.03 11.33
N GLY A 261 11.71 11.64 10.26
CA GLY A 261 12.55 12.11 9.15
C GLY A 261 12.93 11.00 8.16
N VAL A 262 14.16 11.01 7.65
CA VAL A 262 14.67 9.95 6.76
C VAL A 262 14.80 8.65 7.53
N HIS A 263 14.18 7.57 7.04
CA HIS A 263 14.17 6.27 7.71
C HIS A 263 13.93 5.11 6.73
N SER A 264 14.03 3.90 7.28
CA SER A 264 13.50 2.66 6.70
C SER A 264 12.41 2.10 7.62
N ASP A 265 11.47 1.33 7.10
CA ASP A 265 10.30 0.83 7.86
C ASP A 265 10.58 -0.42 8.70
N GLY A 266 11.82 -0.91 8.72
CA GLY A 266 12.16 -2.18 9.36
C GLY A 266 11.73 -3.40 8.55
N ALA A 267 11.53 -3.25 7.23
CA ALA A 267 11.03 -4.30 6.35
C ALA A 267 12.04 -4.65 5.24
N ASP A 268 11.80 -5.75 4.52
CA ASP A 268 12.49 -6.01 3.25
C ASP A 268 11.84 -5.21 2.11
N HIS A 269 10.51 -5.09 2.17
CA HIS A 269 9.71 -4.45 1.13
C HIS A 269 8.56 -3.64 1.72
N THR A 270 8.53 -2.34 1.44
CA THR A 270 7.40 -1.47 1.75
C THR A 270 6.54 -1.23 0.51
N LEU A 271 5.22 -1.24 0.68
CA LEU A 271 4.27 -0.76 -0.33
C LEU A 271 3.29 0.21 0.32
N VAL A 272 3.04 1.36 -0.31
CA VAL A 272 2.09 2.38 0.15
C VAL A 272 1.11 2.70 -0.98
N THR A 273 -0.19 2.55 -0.72
CA THR A 273 -1.27 2.81 -1.67
C THR A 273 -2.20 3.89 -1.14
N LEU A 274 -2.50 4.91 -1.94
CA LEU A 274 -3.46 5.95 -1.57
C LEU A 274 -4.90 5.46 -1.69
N LEU A 275 -5.67 5.64 -0.63
CA LEU A 275 -7.12 5.42 -0.61
C LEU A 275 -7.89 6.71 -0.87
N GLY A 276 -7.41 7.83 -0.32
CA GLY A 276 -8.06 9.11 -0.50
C GLY A 276 -7.35 10.23 0.23
N ALA A 277 -7.76 11.45 -0.09
CA ALA A 277 -7.37 12.64 0.64
C ALA A 277 -8.53 13.63 0.65
N LYS A 278 -8.59 14.47 1.69
CA LYS A 278 -9.56 15.57 1.80
C LYS A 278 -8.83 16.82 2.25
N ASN A 279 -9.10 17.95 1.60
CA ASN A 279 -8.53 19.26 1.96
C ASN A 279 -6.98 19.24 2.05
N MET A 280 -6.32 18.34 1.32
CA MET A 280 -4.87 18.17 1.38
C MET A 280 -4.22 19.05 0.31
N ALA A 281 -3.38 19.99 0.73
CA ALA A 281 -2.70 20.90 -0.18
C ALA A 281 -1.73 20.15 -1.11
N SER A 282 -1.48 20.72 -2.29
CA SER A 282 -0.68 20.10 -3.35
C SER A 282 0.80 19.86 -3.00
N ASN A 283 1.33 20.57 -2.00
CA ASN A 283 2.69 20.40 -1.45
C ASN A 283 2.79 19.36 -0.32
N SER A 284 1.70 18.64 -0.04
CA SER A 284 1.63 17.64 1.03
C SER A 284 2.04 16.24 0.59
N ALA A 285 2.49 15.44 1.55
CA ALA A 285 2.75 14.01 1.42
C ALA A 285 3.51 13.58 0.15
N ALA A 286 4.50 14.38 -0.25
CA ALA A 286 5.48 13.99 -1.24
C ALA A 286 6.50 13.05 -0.57
N THR A 287 6.69 11.87 -1.14
CA THR A 287 7.68 10.89 -0.70
C THR A 287 8.98 11.13 -1.45
N PHE A 288 10.06 11.27 -0.70
CA PHE A 288 11.42 11.37 -1.20
C PHE A 288 12.13 10.06 -0.89
N LEU A 289 12.74 9.45 -1.92
CA LEU A 289 13.59 8.28 -1.76
C LEU A 289 15.03 8.72 -1.63
N HIS A 290 15.74 8.12 -0.69
CA HIS A 290 17.13 8.43 -0.38
C HIS A 290 18.01 7.20 -0.56
N SER A 291 19.27 7.42 -0.92
CA SER A 291 20.32 6.40 -0.80
C SER A 291 20.50 5.96 0.65
N MET A 292 20.98 4.73 0.86
CA MET A 292 21.29 4.23 2.22
C MET A 292 22.36 5.04 2.96
N ASP A 293 23.15 5.84 2.25
CA ASP A 293 24.16 6.74 2.81
C ASP A 293 23.55 7.96 3.54
N GLU A 294 22.25 8.23 3.40
CA GLU A 294 21.58 9.29 4.15
C GLU A 294 21.39 8.86 5.61
N ALA A 295 21.69 9.76 6.54
CA ALA A 295 21.61 9.44 7.96
C ALA A 295 20.14 9.31 8.37
N THR A 296 19.82 8.25 9.11
CA THR A 296 18.50 8.05 9.70
C THR A 296 18.21 9.14 10.71
N GLY A 297 16.96 9.59 10.78
CA GLY A 297 16.58 10.70 11.65
C GLY A 297 16.74 12.08 11.00
N THR A 298 17.39 12.17 9.83
CA THR A 298 17.62 13.45 9.17
C THR A 298 16.29 14.09 8.77
N PRO A 299 15.94 15.30 9.25
CA PRO A 299 14.74 15.97 8.81
C PRO A 299 14.79 16.21 7.30
N LEU A 300 13.67 16.09 6.58
CA LEU A 300 13.65 16.23 5.12
C LEU A 300 14.28 17.55 4.62
N ARG A 301 14.11 18.65 5.35
CA ARG A 301 14.70 19.95 5.01
C ARG A 301 16.23 19.99 5.11
N ASP A 302 16.81 19.08 5.89
CA ASP A 302 18.24 18.97 6.18
C ASP A 302 18.88 17.81 5.39
N ALA A 303 18.07 17.00 4.70
CA ALA A 303 18.54 15.89 3.87
C ALA A 303 19.34 16.41 2.66
N SER A 304 20.40 15.68 2.31
CA SER A 304 21.27 16.07 1.20
C SER A 304 20.56 15.89 -0.13
N PRO A 305 20.43 16.93 -0.97
CA PRO A 305 19.84 16.79 -2.30
C PRO A 305 20.58 15.79 -3.19
N LEU A 306 21.88 15.57 -2.94
CA LEU A 306 22.71 14.61 -3.69
C LEU A 306 22.39 13.14 -3.34
N LYS A 307 21.73 12.91 -2.20
CA LYS A 307 21.34 11.58 -1.73
C LYS A 307 19.87 11.26 -2.05
N ILE A 308 19.11 12.23 -2.55
CA ILE A 308 17.74 12.01 -3.04
C ILE A 308 17.80 11.35 -4.42
N VAL A 309 17.30 10.12 -4.51
CA VAL A 309 17.32 9.31 -5.74
C VAL A 309 15.96 9.23 -6.43
N GLY A 310 14.91 9.76 -5.81
CA GLY A 310 13.58 9.79 -6.38
C GLY A 310 12.61 10.64 -5.57
N CYS A 311 11.55 11.10 -6.22
CA CYS A 311 10.45 11.82 -5.59
C CYS A 311 9.14 11.48 -6.29
N ASN A 312 8.14 11.07 -5.51
CA ASN A 312 6.80 10.80 -6.00
C ASN A 312 5.77 11.31 -4.99
N ARG A 313 4.59 11.69 -5.48
CA ARG A 313 3.49 12.13 -4.64
C ARG A 313 2.26 11.30 -4.94
N HIS A 314 1.74 10.64 -3.91
CA HIS A 314 0.43 10.02 -3.93
C HIS A 314 -0.66 11.10 -4.07
N SER A 315 -1.20 11.22 -5.27
CA SER A 315 -2.09 12.32 -5.65
C SER A 315 -3.47 11.85 -6.06
N SER A 316 -3.60 10.59 -6.48
CA SER A 316 -4.83 9.99 -6.98
C SER A 316 -5.09 8.65 -6.30
N PHE A 317 -6.38 8.29 -6.19
CA PHE A 317 -6.78 7.00 -5.65
C PHE A 317 -6.03 5.86 -6.34
N LEU A 318 -5.52 4.91 -5.55
CA LEU A 318 -4.67 3.80 -5.97
C LEU A 318 -3.29 4.17 -6.52
N ASP A 319 -2.83 5.42 -6.40
CA ASP A 319 -1.40 5.68 -6.54
C ASP A 319 -0.65 4.78 -5.56
N THR A 320 0.34 4.05 -6.05
CA THR A 320 1.05 3.03 -5.28
C THR A 320 2.54 3.19 -5.46
N MET A 321 3.27 3.28 -4.35
CA MET A 321 4.73 3.24 -4.32
C MET A 321 5.16 1.94 -3.67
N MET A 322 6.15 1.27 -4.25
CA MET A 322 6.80 0.11 -3.66
C MET A 322 8.32 0.30 -3.63
N VAL A 323 8.95 -0.09 -2.54
CA VAL A 323 10.37 0.13 -2.27
C VAL A 323 10.98 -1.12 -1.67
N VAL A 324 12.20 -1.48 -2.09
CA VAL A 324 13.05 -2.43 -1.35
C VAL A 324 13.58 -1.66 -0.12
N ASP A 325 12.87 -1.80 1.00
CA ASP A 325 13.01 -0.95 2.18
C ASP A 325 14.40 -1.04 2.82
N HIS A 326 15.04 -2.21 2.76
CA HIS A 326 16.41 -2.33 3.29
C HIS A 326 17.50 -1.78 2.36
N GLU A 327 17.15 -1.35 1.14
CA GLU A 327 18.11 -0.83 0.15
C GLU A 327 17.85 0.63 -0.23
N ARG A 328 16.79 1.23 0.31
CA ARG A 328 16.41 2.63 0.12
C ARG A 328 15.77 3.17 1.39
N LYS A 329 16.16 4.38 1.77
CA LYS A 329 15.44 5.13 2.80
C LYS A 329 14.39 6.01 2.16
N HIS A 330 13.46 6.49 2.96
CA HIS A 330 12.48 7.45 2.51
C HIS A 330 12.11 8.46 3.60
N SER A 331 11.52 9.57 3.18
CA SER A 331 10.94 10.59 4.05
C SER A 331 9.75 11.23 3.36
N LEU A 332 8.87 11.88 4.12
CA LEU A 332 7.66 12.50 3.57
C LEU A 332 7.52 13.95 4.03
N THR A 333 6.93 14.80 3.18
CA THR A 333 6.37 16.07 3.67
C THR A 333 5.14 15.80 4.53
N ALA A 334 4.87 16.74 5.45
CA ALA A 334 3.67 16.72 6.26
C ALA A 334 2.39 16.82 5.39
N VAL A 335 1.25 16.53 6.01
CA VAL A 335 -0.06 16.78 5.43
C VAL A 335 -0.45 18.21 5.75
N TYR A 336 -0.40 19.11 4.77
CA TYR A 336 -0.85 20.48 4.93
C TYR A 336 -2.31 20.61 4.48
N ALA A 337 -3.07 21.44 5.19
CA ALA A 337 -4.44 21.77 4.81
C ALA A 337 -4.46 22.87 3.75
N GLU A 338 -5.32 22.72 2.74
CA GLU A 338 -5.57 23.77 1.74
C GLU A 338 -6.39 24.91 2.39
N ASP A 339 -7.52 24.57 3.01
CA ASP A 339 -8.20 25.41 3.99
C ASP A 339 -7.70 25.07 5.41
N LYS A 340 -6.92 25.99 6.00
CA LYS A 340 -6.33 25.82 7.34
C LYS A 340 -7.34 25.75 8.48
N ALA A 341 -8.59 26.19 8.26
CA ALA A 341 -9.64 26.12 9.27
C ALA A 341 -10.36 24.74 9.27
N ALA A 342 -10.16 23.92 8.24
CA ALA A 342 -10.84 22.64 8.07
C ALA A 342 -9.90 21.44 8.24
N LEU A 343 -10.47 20.30 8.62
CA LEU A 343 -9.75 19.02 8.71
C LEU A 343 -9.20 18.62 7.33
N ALA A 344 -7.88 18.40 7.26
CA ALA A 344 -7.23 17.75 6.13
C ALA A 344 -6.87 16.30 6.47
N THR A 345 -7.05 15.38 5.52
CA THR A 345 -6.75 13.95 5.72
C THR A 345 -5.99 13.37 4.53
N ARG A 346 -5.17 12.37 4.83
CA ARG A 346 -4.55 11.45 3.88
C ARG A 346 -4.73 10.02 4.36
N ASP A 347 -5.37 9.22 3.54
CA ASP A 347 -5.76 7.85 3.84
C ASP A 347 -4.95 6.90 2.96
N VAL A 348 -4.22 5.97 3.58
CA VAL A 348 -3.35 5.01 2.88
C VAL A 348 -3.45 3.61 3.45
N LEU A 349 -3.18 2.63 2.58
CA LEU A 349 -2.75 1.31 2.99
C LEU A 349 -1.23 1.26 2.95
N ILE A 350 -0.61 0.73 4.00
CA ILE A 350 0.84 0.52 4.10
C ILE A 350 1.09 -0.97 4.36
N PHE A 351 2.05 -1.54 3.65
CA PHE A 351 2.38 -2.96 3.73
C PHE A 351 3.88 -3.13 3.97
N PHE A 352 4.24 -3.46 5.20
CA PHE A 352 5.59 -3.84 5.56
C PHE A 352 5.73 -5.33 5.39
N THR A 353 6.60 -5.77 4.48
CA THR A 353 6.83 -7.20 4.25
C THR A 353 8.27 -7.57 4.50
N ARG A 354 8.46 -8.59 5.31
CA ARG A 354 9.77 -9.10 5.69
C ARG A 354 9.77 -10.61 5.84
N LYS A 355 10.94 -11.22 5.91
CA LYS A 355 11.08 -12.59 6.38
C LYS A 355 10.67 -12.73 7.87
N PRO A 356 10.21 -13.91 8.33
CA PRO A 356 9.97 -14.17 9.76
C PRO A 356 11.20 -13.88 10.62
N TYR A 357 11.02 -13.45 11.87
CA TYR A 357 12.17 -13.30 12.78
C TYR A 357 12.81 -14.65 13.12
N LEU A 358 14.12 -14.64 13.41
CA LEU A 358 14.80 -15.74 14.11
C LEU A 358 14.40 -15.74 15.59
N GLU A 359 14.34 -16.92 16.21
CA GLU A 359 13.98 -17.09 17.64
C GLU A 359 14.83 -16.27 18.61
N THR A 360 16.05 -15.89 18.18
CA THR A 360 16.97 -15.06 18.96
C THR A 360 16.53 -13.59 19.06
N HIS A 361 15.59 -13.14 18.23
CA HIS A 361 15.13 -11.76 18.22
C HIS A 361 14.04 -11.50 19.27
N PRO A 362 14.04 -10.37 20.00
CA PRO A 362 13.01 -10.07 21.00
C PRO A 362 11.58 -10.08 20.45
N ALA A 363 11.40 -9.69 19.19
CA ALA A 363 10.10 -9.68 18.52
C ALA A 363 9.66 -11.05 17.98
N ALA A 364 10.48 -12.10 18.09
CA ALA A 364 10.13 -13.44 17.59
C ALA A 364 8.91 -14.03 18.29
N SER A 365 8.77 -13.77 19.59
CA SER A 365 7.58 -14.16 20.37
C SER A 365 6.29 -13.44 19.94
N LEU A 366 6.42 -12.36 19.17
CA LEU A 366 5.32 -11.55 18.62
C LEU A 366 5.11 -11.80 17.12
N ASP A 367 5.70 -12.86 16.55
CA ASP A 367 5.72 -13.15 15.11
C ASP A 367 5.17 -14.53 14.77
N SER A 368 4.00 -14.86 15.33
CA SER A 368 3.31 -16.11 15.06
C SER A 368 2.82 -16.17 13.60
N LEU A 369 2.81 -17.39 13.03
CA LEU A 369 2.34 -17.66 11.67
C LEU A 369 0.99 -18.40 11.66
N GLU A 370 0.33 -18.48 12.81
CA GLU A 370 -0.92 -19.21 12.98
C GLU A 370 -2.08 -18.51 12.25
N PRO A 371 -2.95 -19.27 11.56
CA PRO A 371 -4.11 -18.71 10.88
C PRO A 371 -5.04 -17.94 11.82
N HIS A 372 -5.63 -16.87 11.31
CA HIS A 372 -6.58 -16.11 12.11
C HIS A 372 -7.89 -16.90 12.36
N ALA A 373 -8.20 -17.20 13.62
CA ALA A 373 -9.32 -18.10 13.98
C ALA A 373 -10.72 -17.63 13.55
N ARG A 374 -11.01 -16.31 13.58
CA ARG A 374 -12.37 -15.78 13.28
C ARG A 374 -12.54 -15.17 11.89
N LEU A 375 -11.56 -14.38 11.46
CA LEU A 375 -11.52 -13.63 10.20
C LEU A 375 -10.53 -14.23 9.19
N GLY A 376 -10.30 -15.55 9.28
CA GLY A 376 -9.38 -16.26 8.40
C GLY A 376 -9.76 -16.08 6.93
N VAL A 377 -8.79 -15.66 6.13
CA VAL A 377 -8.89 -15.56 4.67
C VAL A 377 -7.67 -16.24 4.11
N GLU A 378 -7.87 -17.05 3.07
CA GLU A 378 -6.80 -17.67 2.31
C GLU A 378 -7.03 -17.44 0.82
N VAL A 379 -5.95 -17.07 0.14
CA VAL A 379 -5.90 -16.72 -1.28
C VAL A 379 -4.80 -17.55 -1.93
N PRO A 380 -5.10 -18.35 -2.96
CA PRO A 380 -4.07 -19.02 -3.74
C PRO A 380 -3.11 -18.00 -4.36
N LEU A 381 -1.81 -18.26 -4.23
CA LEU A 381 -0.76 -17.56 -4.94
C LEU A 381 -0.34 -18.38 -6.15
N PHE A 382 0.02 -17.68 -7.21
CA PHE A 382 0.46 -18.31 -8.44
C PHE A 382 1.98 -18.28 -8.48
N ASP A 383 2.56 -19.44 -8.75
CA ASP A 383 3.98 -19.54 -9.03
C ASP A 383 4.23 -19.08 -10.46
N LEU A 384 5.19 -18.17 -10.61
CA LEU A 384 5.62 -17.64 -11.90
C LEU A 384 6.99 -18.17 -12.32
N SER A 385 7.55 -19.14 -11.57
CA SER A 385 8.83 -19.79 -11.85
C SER A 385 8.78 -20.80 -12.99
#